data_AF-E6LKE0-F1
#
_entry.id   AF-E6LKE0-F1
#
_cell.length_a   1.000
_cell.length_b   1.000
_cell.length_c   1.000
_cell.angle_alpha   90.00
_cell.angle_beta   90.00
_cell.angle_gamma   90.00
#
_symmetry.space_group_name_H-M   'P 1'
#
loop_
_entity.id
_entity.type
_entity.pdbx_description
1 polymer ?
#
loop_
_entity_poly.entity_id
_entity_poly.type
_entity_poly.pdbx_seq_one_letter_code
_entity_poly.pdbx_strand_id
1 'polypeptide(L)'
;MSEGILNIMIATDLHYLSKSINDGGEAFSKMMAKGDGKVMKYIEEIVDAFVLEVINRKPDALLLLGDLTFNGERVSHMELAIKLKEIVTAGVNVYLIPGNHDINHERCMGFCGNKIYKVDSVSPDEFREIYHHCGYNLAIHFDKTSASYVVKLSDSLYVIMLDTNSYNQNFLSDESLYWLEGVLSELSKTGADILGVSHQNLLEHNFMFTEGFMIKNADKIEALYNKYNVKLNLSGHMHIQHIEDRGVAEVVTSSLAVAPNHFANIRYDKKSFRYWTESLEVYKVECFEKISRHEFDGVGQRQLVRLFKTNSFEDINESDIDKMGKTFVKMNEKYFSGEVFDTAGFEEGMKLWEERPESFTSLYIRSIMDSVYKDQNTFELKLRKGKNGEVFR
;
A
#
# COMPACT_ATOMS: atom_id res chain seq x y z
N MET A 1 13.52 26.76 -8.31
CA MET A 1 12.76 25.99 -7.29
C MET A 1 13.53 26.12 -6.00
N SER A 2 12.91 26.57 -4.91
CA SER A 2 13.61 26.81 -3.65
C SER A 2 14.11 25.48 -3.07
N GLU A 3 15.42 25.36 -2.88
CA GLU A 3 16.18 24.21 -2.35
C GLU A 3 15.80 23.76 -0.90
N GLY A 4 14.62 24.08 -0.38
CA GLY A 4 14.33 24.00 1.05
C GLY A 4 13.58 22.75 1.50
N ILE A 5 12.46 22.43 0.86
CA ILE A 5 11.47 21.46 1.33
C ILE A 5 10.82 20.80 0.10
N LEU A 6 10.59 19.49 0.16
CA LEU A 6 9.79 18.74 -0.80
C LEU A 6 8.52 18.22 -0.12
N ASN A 7 7.38 18.37 -0.78
CA ASN A 7 6.10 17.77 -0.40
C ASN A 7 5.78 16.66 -1.40
N ILE A 8 5.63 15.44 -0.89
CA ILE A 8 5.40 14.24 -1.69
C ILE A 8 4.06 13.66 -1.25
N MET A 9 3.19 13.35 -2.20
CA MET A 9 1.98 12.57 -1.93
C MET A 9 2.20 11.11 -2.30
N ILE A 10 1.53 10.21 -1.59
CA ILE A 10 1.66 8.76 -1.74
C ILE A 10 0.26 8.16 -1.78
N ALA A 11 0.02 7.25 -2.71
CA ALA A 11 -1.11 6.33 -2.66
C ALA A 11 -0.67 4.95 -3.15
N THR A 12 -1.42 3.92 -2.77
CA THR A 12 -1.16 2.54 -3.17
C THR A 12 -2.47 1.80 -3.23
N ASP A 13 -2.49 0.68 -3.94
CA ASP A 13 -3.62 -0.25 -3.95
C ASP A 13 -4.90 0.49 -4.37
N LEU A 14 -4.81 1.18 -5.49
CA LEU A 14 -5.93 1.90 -6.11
C LEU A 14 -6.98 0.91 -6.60
N HIS A 15 -6.54 -0.26 -7.07
CA HIS A 15 -7.41 -1.33 -7.58
C HIS A 15 -8.44 -0.82 -8.60
N TYR A 16 -8.06 0.11 -9.47
CA TYR A 16 -8.97 0.74 -10.41
C TYR A 16 -9.61 -0.27 -11.37
N LEU A 17 -10.93 -0.19 -11.53
CA LEU A 17 -11.71 -1.01 -12.47
C LEU A 17 -12.60 -0.12 -13.33
N SER A 18 -12.35 -0.13 -14.64
CA SER A 18 -13.12 0.64 -15.60
C SER A 18 -14.61 0.27 -15.59
N LYS A 19 -15.47 1.29 -15.57
CA LYS A 19 -16.93 1.12 -15.75
C LYS A 19 -17.29 0.58 -17.14
N SER A 20 -16.42 0.70 -18.14
CA SER A 20 -16.68 0.17 -19.50
C SER A 20 -16.78 -1.35 -19.55
N ILE A 21 -16.14 -2.04 -18.59
CA ILE A 21 -16.15 -3.49 -18.45
C ILE A 21 -16.87 -3.98 -17.19
N ASN A 22 -17.55 -3.09 -16.47
CA ASN A 22 -18.27 -3.42 -15.25
C ASN A 22 -19.60 -2.66 -15.18
N ASP A 23 -20.72 -3.37 -15.32
CA ASP A 23 -22.06 -2.78 -15.23
C ASP A 23 -22.62 -2.70 -13.80
N GLY A 24 -21.85 -3.13 -12.79
CA GLY A 24 -22.30 -3.17 -11.40
C GLY A 24 -23.37 -4.23 -11.12
N GLY A 25 -23.58 -5.17 -12.04
CA GLY A 25 -24.62 -6.18 -11.97
C GLY A 25 -24.40 -7.26 -10.91
N GLU A 26 -25.19 -8.33 -11.01
CA GLU A 26 -25.19 -9.45 -10.05
C GLU A 26 -23.83 -10.15 -9.96
N ALA A 27 -23.13 -10.35 -11.08
CA ALA A 27 -21.81 -10.99 -11.08
C ALA A 27 -20.77 -10.19 -10.30
N PHE A 28 -20.71 -8.88 -10.53
CA PHE A 28 -19.84 -7.97 -9.80
C PHE A 28 -20.18 -7.95 -8.32
N SER A 29 -21.46 -7.76 -7.98
CA SER A 29 -21.95 -7.74 -6.60
C SER A 29 -21.60 -9.03 -5.84
N LYS A 30 -21.72 -10.20 -6.49
CA LYS A 30 -21.32 -11.50 -5.91
C LYS A 30 -19.83 -11.62 -5.69
N MET A 31 -19.01 -11.04 -6.56
CA MET A 31 -17.55 -11.01 -6.40
C MET A 31 -17.19 -10.12 -5.20
N MET A 32 -17.76 -8.92 -5.13
CA MET A 32 -17.49 -7.95 -4.06
C MET A 32 -17.95 -8.43 -2.68
N ALA A 33 -19.06 -9.17 -2.60
CA ALA A 33 -19.51 -9.79 -1.37
C ALA A 33 -18.49 -10.79 -0.77
N LYS A 34 -17.51 -11.25 -1.55
CA LYS A 34 -16.40 -12.11 -1.11
C LYS A 34 -15.06 -11.36 -1.00
N GLY A 35 -15.04 -10.07 -1.33
CA GLY A 35 -13.86 -9.23 -1.31
C GLY A 35 -13.41 -8.88 0.11
N ASP A 36 -12.26 -8.21 0.13
CA ASP A 36 -11.49 -7.79 1.31
C ASP A 36 -11.84 -6.38 1.78
N GLY A 37 -12.97 -5.82 1.36
CA GLY A 37 -13.49 -4.52 1.85
C GLY A 37 -13.20 -3.34 0.93
N LYS A 38 -12.58 -3.57 -0.22
CA LYS A 38 -12.44 -2.55 -1.27
C LYS A 38 -13.81 -2.04 -1.69
N VAL A 39 -13.97 -0.72 -1.71
CA VAL A 39 -15.21 -0.03 -2.08
C VAL A 39 -15.34 0.07 -3.61
N MET A 40 -15.26 -1.08 -4.27
CA MET A 40 -15.12 -1.19 -5.73
C MET A 40 -16.30 -0.59 -6.50
N LYS A 41 -17.48 -0.53 -5.89
CA LYS A 41 -18.66 0.11 -6.49
C LYS A 41 -18.42 1.59 -6.82
N TYR A 42 -17.57 2.26 -6.04
CA TYR A 42 -17.27 3.68 -6.17
C TYR A 42 -15.81 3.95 -6.56
N ILE A 43 -15.12 2.95 -7.13
CA ILE A 43 -13.68 3.06 -7.41
C ILE A 43 -13.34 4.17 -8.41
N GLU A 44 -14.24 4.43 -9.37
CA GLU A 44 -14.13 5.55 -10.30
C GLU A 44 -14.17 6.88 -9.56
N GLU A 45 -15.15 7.04 -8.66
CA GLU A 45 -15.33 8.25 -7.86
C GLU A 45 -14.17 8.47 -6.88
N ILE A 46 -13.64 7.40 -6.29
CA ILE A 46 -12.46 7.42 -5.41
C ILE A 46 -11.24 7.92 -6.20
N VAL A 47 -10.94 7.32 -7.35
CA VAL A 47 -9.78 7.72 -8.16
C VAL A 47 -9.93 9.14 -8.72
N ASP A 48 -11.13 9.52 -9.19
CA ASP A 48 -11.42 10.89 -9.62
C ASP A 48 -11.17 11.92 -8.50
N ALA A 49 -11.64 11.63 -7.28
CA ALA A 49 -11.44 12.50 -6.14
C ALA A 49 -9.97 12.63 -5.78
N PHE A 50 -9.22 11.53 -5.80
CA PHE A 50 -7.77 11.54 -5.54
C PHE A 50 -6.98 12.32 -6.59
N VAL A 51 -7.30 12.14 -7.88
CA VAL A 51 -6.68 12.90 -8.98
C VAL A 51 -6.85 14.39 -8.76
N LEU A 52 -8.06 14.83 -8.40
CA LEU A 52 -8.34 16.24 -8.11
C LEU A 52 -7.63 16.73 -6.85
N GLU A 53 -7.57 15.89 -5.80
CA GLU A 53 -6.84 16.20 -4.57
C GLU A 53 -5.36 16.51 -4.87
N VAL A 54 -4.71 15.67 -5.68
CA VAL A 54 -3.32 15.87 -6.10
C VAL A 54 -3.16 17.14 -6.95
N ILE A 55 -4.06 17.36 -7.92
CA ILE A 55 -4.04 18.57 -8.78
C ILE A 55 -4.22 19.85 -7.95
N ASN A 56 -5.06 19.82 -6.93
CA ASN A 56 -5.32 20.96 -6.07
C ASN A 56 -4.15 21.25 -5.12
N ARG A 57 -3.55 20.20 -4.52
CA ARG A 57 -2.41 20.34 -3.60
C ARG A 57 -1.10 20.67 -4.29
N LYS A 58 -0.92 20.21 -5.54
CA LYS A 58 0.31 20.38 -6.34
C LYS A 58 1.58 19.98 -5.57
N PRO A 59 1.70 18.72 -5.11
CA PRO A 59 2.93 18.25 -4.51
C PRO A 59 4.09 18.29 -5.51
N ASP A 60 5.32 18.28 -5.01
CA ASP A 60 6.53 18.18 -5.86
C ASP A 60 6.60 16.83 -6.59
N ALA A 61 6.01 15.78 -5.98
CA ALA A 61 5.89 14.45 -6.55
C ALA A 61 4.67 13.69 -6.00
N LEU A 62 4.11 12.82 -6.83
CA LEU A 62 3.18 11.75 -6.45
C LEU A 62 3.87 10.39 -6.64
N LEU A 63 3.86 9.55 -5.60
CA LEU A 63 4.32 8.16 -5.65
C LEU A 63 3.11 7.21 -5.62
N LEU A 64 3.04 6.29 -6.58
CA LEU A 64 2.04 5.22 -6.61
C LEU A 64 2.73 3.85 -6.44
N LEU A 65 2.45 3.18 -5.33
CA LEU A 65 3.26 2.04 -4.87
C LEU A 65 2.75 0.67 -5.35
N GLY A 66 2.05 0.62 -6.48
CA GLY A 66 1.53 -0.63 -7.05
C GLY A 66 0.05 -0.90 -6.79
N ASP A 67 -0.41 -2.01 -7.36
CA ASP A 67 -1.81 -2.43 -7.45
C ASP A 67 -2.70 -1.30 -7.96
N LEU A 68 -2.34 -0.81 -9.14
CA LEU A 68 -2.99 0.30 -9.80
C LEU A 68 -4.39 -0.08 -10.28
N THR A 69 -4.56 -1.31 -10.75
CA THR A 69 -5.80 -1.86 -11.30
C THR A 69 -6.31 -3.05 -10.49
N PHE A 70 -7.59 -3.41 -10.69
CA PHE A 70 -8.23 -4.47 -9.94
C PHE A 70 -7.61 -5.85 -10.21
N ASN A 71 -7.45 -6.23 -11.48
CA ASN A 71 -6.76 -7.46 -11.90
C ASN A 71 -6.08 -7.29 -13.27
N GLY A 72 -5.39 -6.18 -13.46
CA GLY A 72 -4.50 -5.97 -14.60
C GLY A 72 -5.24 -5.72 -15.91
N GLU A 73 -6.50 -5.27 -15.86
CA GLU A 73 -7.31 -5.04 -17.06
C GLU A 73 -6.70 -3.93 -17.91
N ARG A 74 -6.38 -4.27 -19.17
CA ARG A 74 -5.78 -3.33 -20.14
C ARG A 74 -6.59 -2.04 -20.28
N VAL A 75 -7.92 -2.15 -20.30
CA VAL A 75 -8.80 -0.97 -20.37
C VAL A 75 -8.72 -0.11 -19.11
N SER A 76 -8.65 -0.73 -17.91
CA SER A 76 -8.47 -0.02 -16.66
C SER A 76 -7.12 0.70 -16.63
N HIS A 77 -6.04 0.06 -17.10
CA HIS A 77 -4.74 0.71 -17.23
C HIS A 77 -4.77 1.92 -18.15
N MET A 78 -5.36 1.79 -19.34
CA MET A 78 -5.46 2.89 -20.31
C MET A 78 -6.26 4.07 -19.76
N GLU A 79 -7.40 3.82 -19.12
CA GLU A 79 -8.24 4.87 -18.53
C GLU A 79 -7.57 5.52 -17.32
N LEU A 80 -6.92 4.75 -16.45
CA LEU A 80 -6.15 5.29 -15.34
C LEU A 80 -4.98 6.16 -15.84
N ALA A 81 -4.27 5.73 -16.89
CA ALA A 81 -3.19 6.52 -17.47
C ALA A 81 -3.66 7.87 -18.02
N ILE A 82 -4.89 7.94 -18.57
CA ILE A 82 -5.50 9.23 -18.97
C ILE A 82 -5.71 10.13 -17.75
N LYS A 83 -6.25 9.59 -16.65
CA LYS A 83 -6.44 10.35 -15.40
C LYS A 83 -5.11 10.83 -14.81
N LEU A 84 -4.09 9.96 -14.78
CA LEU A 84 -2.75 10.35 -14.30
C LEU A 84 -2.07 11.39 -15.20
N LYS A 85 -2.36 11.37 -16.51
CA LYS A 85 -1.86 12.40 -17.44
C LYS A 85 -2.42 13.78 -17.11
N GLU A 86 -3.61 13.90 -16.51
CA GLU A 86 -4.14 15.18 -16.04
C GLU A 86 -3.28 15.75 -14.91
N ILE A 87 -2.84 14.91 -13.97
CA ILE A 87 -1.91 15.26 -12.89
C ILE A 87 -0.58 15.77 -13.46
N VAL A 88 -0.01 15.02 -14.41
CA VAL A 88 1.25 15.40 -15.09
C VAL A 88 1.08 16.73 -15.84
N THR A 89 -0.04 16.91 -16.54
CA THR A 89 -0.35 18.15 -17.27
C THR A 89 -0.53 19.34 -16.32
N ALA A 90 -1.00 19.11 -15.10
CA ALA A 90 -1.08 20.11 -14.04
C ALA A 90 0.28 20.48 -13.41
N GLY A 91 1.37 19.82 -13.84
CA GLY A 91 2.74 20.13 -13.45
C GLY A 91 3.28 19.30 -12.28
N VAL A 92 2.59 18.24 -11.88
CA VAL A 92 3.03 17.33 -10.80
C VAL A 92 3.72 16.11 -11.42
N ASN A 93 4.94 15.80 -10.97
CA ASN A 93 5.60 14.58 -11.41
C ASN A 93 4.96 13.36 -10.75
N VAL A 94 4.63 12.34 -11.54
CA VAL A 94 4.06 11.07 -11.06
C VAL A 94 5.11 9.97 -11.26
N TYR A 95 5.34 9.16 -10.24
CA TYR A 95 6.24 8.01 -10.28
C TYR A 95 5.50 6.78 -9.75
N LEU A 96 5.52 5.70 -10.52
CA LEU A 96 4.80 4.49 -10.16
C LEU A 96 5.60 3.20 -10.40
N ILE A 97 5.21 2.15 -9.69
CA ILE A 97 5.61 0.76 -9.92
C ILE A 97 4.35 -0.10 -10.03
N PRO A 98 4.41 -1.29 -10.66
CA PRO A 98 3.30 -2.24 -10.63
C PRO A 98 3.23 -2.96 -9.27
N GLY A 99 2.01 -3.40 -8.91
CA GLY A 99 1.79 -4.41 -7.88
C GLY A 99 1.60 -5.81 -8.49
N ASN A 100 1.24 -6.78 -7.65
CA ASN A 100 1.04 -8.15 -8.13
C ASN A 100 -0.26 -8.34 -8.94
N HIS A 101 -1.16 -7.35 -8.96
CA HIS A 101 -2.39 -7.40 -9.76
C HIS A 101 -2.25 -6.83 -11.18
N ASP A 102 -1.19 -6.09 -11.48
CA ASP A 102 -1.19 -5.20 -12.64
C ASP A 102 -0.76 -5.85 -13.97
N ILE A 103 0.22 -6.76 -13.96
CA ILE A 103 0.88 -7.23 -15.20
C ILE A 103 0.68 -8.72 -15.40
N ASN A 104 0.37 -9.14 -16.64
CA ASN A 104 0.18 -10.54 -17.04
C ASN A 104 -0.81 -11.31 -16.13
N HIS A 105 -1.80 -10.63 -15.58
CA HIS A 105 -2.67 -11.22 -14.57
C HIS A 105 -3.64 -12.23 -15.21
N GLU A 106 -3.58 -13.50 -14.79
CA GLU A 106 -4.34 -14.58 -15.43
C GLU A 106 -5.87 -14.46 -15.24
N ARG A 107 -6.30 -13.81 -14.16
CA ARG A 107 -7.72 -13.65 -13.78
C ARG A 107 -8.26 -12.26 -14.10
N CYS A 108 -7.87 -11.74 -15.25
CA CYS A 108 -8.34 -10.47 -15.79
C CYS A 108 -9.79 -10.59 -16.29
N MET A 109 -10.74 -9.86 -15.68
CA MET A 109 -12.18 -10.13 -15.84
C MET A 109 -13.03 -8.86 -15.93
N GLY A 110 -14.06 -8.91 -16.79
CA GLY A 110 -15.18 -7.97 -16.82
C GLY A 110 -16.48 -8.57 -16.29
N PHE A 111 -17.45 -7.71 -15.99
CA PHE A 111 -18.74 -8.06 -15.39
C PHE A 111 -19.89 -7.50 -16.22
N CYS A 112 -20.84 -8.37 -16.59
CA CYS A 112 -22.08 -7.97 -17.26
C CYS A 112 -23.26 -8.85 -16.81
N GLY A 113 -24.26 -8.23 -16.21
CA GLY A 113 -25.43 -8.88 -15.63
C GLY A 113 -25.01 -9.92 -14.59
N ASN A 114 -25.32 -11.19 -14.88
CA ASN A 114 -24.97 -12.31 -14.02
C ASN A 114 -23.73 -13.10 -14.49
N LYS A 115 -22.97 -12.58 -15.45
CA LYS A 115 -21.79 -13.25 -16.02
C LYS A 115 -20.50 -12.48 -15.74
N ILE A 116 -19.44 -13.25 -15.59
CA ILE A 116 -18.05 -12.79 -15.65
C ILE A 116 -17.51 -13.21 -17.01
N TYR A 117 -16.79 -12.32 -17.69
CA TYR A 117 -16.14 -12.62 -18.98
C TYR A 117 -14.67 -12.22 -18.94
N LYS A 118 -13.85 -12.86 -19.77
CA LYS A 118 -12.42 -12.58 -19.83
C LYS A 118 -12.18 -11.25 -20.56
N VAL A 119 -11.26 -10.45 -20.04
CA VAL A 119 -10.69 -9.28 -20.72
C VAL A 119 -9.18 -9.41 -20.82
N ASP A 120 -8.56 -8.61 -21.68
CA ASP A 120 -7.12 -8.65 -21.89
C ASP A 120 -6.38 -7.98 -20.73
N SER A 121 -5.27 -8.61 -20.32
CA SER A 121 -4.27 -7.98 -19.44
C SER A 121 -3.16 -7.33 -20.27
N VAL A 122 -2.26 -6.60 -19.60
CA VAL A 122 -1.11 -5.95 -20.24
C VAL A 122 0.16 -6.78 -20.10
N SER A 123 1.00 -6.71 -21.12
CA SER A 123 2.37 -7.21 -21.02
C SER A 123 3.25 -6.20 -20.26
N PRO A 124 4.46 -6.61 -19.84
CA PRO A 124 5.39 -5.71 -19.17
C PRO A 124 5.81 -4.48 -19.97
N ASP A 125 6.10 -4.70 -21.25
CA ASP A 125 6.47 -3.64 -22.17
C ASP A 125 5.28 -2.70 -22.39
N GLU A 126 4.08 -3.26 -22.50
CA GLU A 126 2.87 -2.47 -22.64
C GLU A 126 2.56 -1.64 -21.38
N PHE A 127 2.74 -2.18 -20.18
CA PHE A 127 2.59 -1.41 -18.94
C PHE A 127 3.51 -0.19 -18.93
N ARG A 128 4.80 -0.40 -19.25
CA ARG A 128 5.78 0.70 -19.34
C ARG A 128 5.43 1.72 -20.42
N GLU A 129 4.90 1.27 -21.55
CA GLU A 129 4.45 2.15 -22.62
C GLU A 129 3.23 2.98 -22.20
N ILE A 130 2.23 2.35 -21.56
CA ILE A 130 1.04 3.04 -21.04
C ILE A 130 1.44 4.13 -20.04
N TYR A 131 2.37 3.81 -19.14
CA TYR A 131 2.80 4.69 -18.06
C TYR A 131 4.13 5.39 -18.29
N HIS A 132 4.62 5.50 -19.53
CA HIS A 132 5.96 6.03 -19.83
C HIS A 132 6.21 7.43 -19.25
N HIS A 133 5.17 8.28 -19.17
CA HIS A 133 5.22 9.60 -18.55
C HIS A 133 5.21 9.60 -17.01
N CYS A 134 4.88 8.47 -16.37
CA CYS A 134 4.79 8.32 -14.92
C CYS A 134 6.07 7.70 -14.34
N GLY A 135 7.21 8.36 -14.60
CA GLY A 135 8.50 8.03 -14.01
C GLY A 135 9.48 7.33 -14.95
N TYR A 136 9.03 6.41 -15.82
CA TYR A 136 9.94 5.67 -16.71
C TYR A 136 10.77 6.58 -17.63
N ASN A 137 10.17 7.61 -18.24
CA ASN A 137 10.91 8.59 -19.06
C ASN A 137 11.79 9.55 -18.25
N LEU A 138 11.56 9.65 -16.94
CA LEU A 138 12.30 10.53 -16.03
C LEU A 138 13.39 9.78 -15.26
N ALA A 139 13.52 8.46 -15.50
CA ALA A 139 14.49 7.61 -14.84
C ALA A 139 15.92 8.02 -15.18
N ILE A 140 16.75 8.20 -14.15
CA ILE A 140 18.19 8.46 -14.29
C ILE A 140 19.01 7.18 -14.19
N HIS A 141 18.45 6.13 -13.57
CA HIS A 141 18.94 4.76 -13.62
C HIS A 141 17.74 3.85 -13.88
N PHE A 142 17.94 2.81 -14.68
CA PHE A 142 16.91 1.85 -15.04
C PHE A 142 17.51 0.44 -15.07
N ASP A 143 16.91 -0.48 -14.33
CA ASP A 143 17.21 -1.91 -14.41
C ASP A 143 16.37 -2.56 -15.50
N LYS A 144 17.02 -3.13 -16.50
CA LYS A 144 16.31 -3.81 -17.60
C LYS A 144 15.71 -5.16 -17.18
N THR A 145 16.19 -5.73 -16.08
CA THR A 145 15.75 -7.06 -15.63
C THR A 145 14.41 -6.96 -14.90
N SER A 146 14.35 -6.10 -13.87
CA SER A 146 13.14 -5.91 -13.07
C SER A 146 12.23 -4.78 -13.56
N ALA A 147 12.75 -3.83 -14.35
CA ALA A 147 12.14 -2.52 -14.61
C ALA A 147 12.09 -1.57 -13.40
N SER A 148 12.83 -1.89 -12.32
CA SER A 148 13.13 -0.94 -11.25
C SER A 148 13.89 0.27 -11.80
N TYR A 149 13.69 1.43 -11.18
CA TYR A 149 14.30 2.67 -11.66
C TYR A 149 14.53 3.69 -10.55
N VAL A 150 15.35 4.69 -10.84
CA VAL A 150 15.65 5.79 -9.92
C VAL A 150 15.27 7.10 -10.54
N VAL A 151 14.66 7.97 -9.74
CA VAL A 151 14.37 9.36 -10.10
C VAL A 151 14.99 10.31 -9.11
N LYS A 152 15.35 11.49 -9.61
CA LYS A 152 15.91 12.58 -8.81
C LYS A 152 14.82 13.60 -8.54
N LEU A 153 14.35 13.71 -7.29
CA LEU A 153 13.39 14.74 -6.90
C LEU A 153 14.06 16.09 -6.69
N SER A 154 15.28 16.08 -6.15
CA SER A 154 16.14 17.27 -6.04
C SER A 154 17.60 16.87 -5.92
N ASP A 155 18.51 17.84 -5.81
CA ASP A 155 19.92 17.59 -5.51
C ASP A 155 20.15 16.91 -4.15
N SER A 156 19.17 16.91 -3.25
CA SER A 156 19.27 16.29 -1.93
C SER A 156 18.44 15.03 -1.76
N LEU A 157 17.59 14.64 -2.72
CA LEU A 157 16.73 13.48 -2.57
C LEU A 157 16.57 12.69 -3.88
N TYR A 158 16.92 11.41 -3.81
CA TYR A 158 16.62 10.40 -4.82
C TYR A 158 15.54 9.45 -4.31
N VAL A 159 14.74 8.92 -5.23
CA VAL A 159 13.76 7.86 -4.95
C VAL A 159 14.09 6.65 -5.80
N ILE A 160 14.23 5.49 -5.16
CA ILE A 160 14.45 4.20 -5.82
C ILE A 160 13.11 3.47 -5.84
N MET A 161 12.59 3.27 -7.03
CA MET A 161 11.31 2.61 -7.32
C MET A 161 11.61 1.15 -7.66
N LEU A 162 11.44 0.24 -6.71
CA LEU A 162 11.71 -1.19 -6.88
C LEU A 162 10.48 -1.93 -7.37
N ASP A 163 10.54 -2.46 -8.58
CA ASP A 163 9.59 -3.44 -9.07
C ASP A 163 10.04 -4.83 -8.63
N THR A 164 9.42 -5.35 -7.57
CA THR A 164 9.62 -6.72 -7.06
C THR A 164 8.63 -7.72 -7.65
N ASN A 165 7.73 -7.24 -8.50
CA ASN A 165 6.59 -7.96 -9.09
C ASN A 165 6.88 -8.52 -10.47
N SER A 166 8.13 -8.48 -10.94
CA SER A 166 8.51 -8.87 -12.30
C SER A 166 7.96 -10.25 -12.69
N TYR A 167 6.78 -10.22 -13.31
CA TYR A 167 6.11 -11.31 -14.05
C TYR A 167 5.89 -12.58 -13.22
N ASN A 168 5.13 -12.45 -12.12
CA ASN A 168 4.80 -13.49 -11.12
C ASN A 168 5.94 -13.81 -10.14
N GLN A 169 6.92 -12.92 -10.02
CA GLN A 169 7.94 -12.98 -8.99
C GLN A 169 7.56 -12.05 -7.83
N ASN A 170 8.11 -12.33 -6.66
CA ASN A 170 8.01 -11.50 -5.45
C ASN A 170 9.42 -11.41 -4.84
N PHE A 171 10.41 -11.07 -5.67
CA PHE A 171 11.82 -11.00 -5.33
C PHE A 171 12.58 -10.21 -6.39
N LEU A 172 13.75 -9.66 -6.03
CA LEU A 172 14.71 -9.13 -7.01
C LEU A 172 15.71 -10.20 -7.43
N SER A 173 15.97 -10.37 -8.73
CA SER A 173 17.00 -11.30 -9.19
C SER A 173 18.39 -10.87 -8.69
N ASP A 174 19.38 -11.77 -8.76
CA ASP A 174 20.74 -11.41 -8.37
C ASP A 174 21.29 -10.28 -9.26
N GLU A 175 20.97 -10.27 -10.56
CA GLU A 175 21.30 -9.17 -11.48
C GLU A 175 20.70 -7.83 -11.05
N SER A 176 19.42 -7.82 -10.66
CA SER A 176 18.74 -6.63 -10.14
C SER A 176 19.32 -6.17 -8.80
N LEU A 177 19.74 -7.09 -7.94
CA LEU A 177 20.42 -6.76 -6.69
C LEU A 177 21.81 -6.16 -6.94
N TYR A 178 22.57 -6.69 -7.90
CA TYR A 178 23.85 -6.09 -8.32
C TYR A 178 23.66 -4.69 -8.91
N TRP A 179 22.62 -4.49 -9.71
CA TRP A 179 22.24 -3.17 -10.20
C TRP A 179 21.91 -2.21 -9.04
N LEU A 180 21.08 -2.66 -8.09
CA LEU A 180 20.68 -1.87 -6.93
C LEU A 180 21.89 -1.44 -6.09
N GLU A 181 22.81 -2.38 -5.79
CA GLU A 181 24.05 -2.08 -5.09
C GLU A 181 24.91 -1.06 -5.84
N GLY A 182 25.04 -1.21 -7.16
CA GLY A 182 25.78 -0.27 -8.00
C GLY A 182 25.22 1.16 -7.92
N VAL A 183 23.90 1.29 -8.06
CA VAL A 183 23.22 2.59 -7.98
C VAL A 183 23.32 3.19 -6.58
N LEU A 184 23.07 2.42 -5.52
CA LEU A 184 23.24 2.88 -4.14
C LEU A 184 24.68 3.34 -3.87
N SER A 185 25.68 2.61 -4.39
CA SER A 185 27.08 3.00 -4.28
C SER A 185 27.42 4.28 -5.03
N GLU A 186 26.73 4.59 -6.13
CA GLU A 186 26.89 5.84 -6.85
C GLU A 186 26.23 7.00 -6.08
N LEU A 187 24.97 6.84 -5.71
CA LEU A 187 24.17 7.88 -5.05
C LEU A 187 24.72 8.24 -3.68
N SER A 188 25.24 7.28 -2.92
CA SER A 188 25.86 7.53 -1.61
C SER A 188 27.05 8.51 -1.66
N LYS A 189 27.72 8.66 -2.82
CA LYS A 189 28.82 9.62 -3.01
C LYS A 189 28.34 11.06 -3.18
N THR A 190 27.05 11.26 -3.49
CA THR A 190 26.46 12.59 -3.71
C THR A 190 26.14 13.31 -2.40
N GLY A 191 26.01 12.57 -1.30
CA GLY A 191 25.54 13.08 -0.01
C GLY A 191 24.04 13.39 0.04
N ALA A 192 23.28 13.02 -1.00
CA ALA A 192 21.82 13.07 -1.02
C ALA A 192 21.22 11.91 -0.20
N ASP A 193 20.02 12.14 0.32
CA ASP A 193 19.21 11.10 0.94
C ASP A 193 18.55 10.23 -0.15
N ILE A 194 18.22 9.00 0.23
CA ILE A 194 17.59 8.01 -0.64
C ILE A 194 16.32 7.51 0.05
N LEU A 195 15.21 7.56 -0.68
CA LEU A 195 13.93 6.98 -0.29
C LEU A 195 13.69 5.70 -1.11
N GLY A 196 13.48 4.58 -0.42
CA GLY A 196 13.09 3.31 -1.05
C GLY A 196 11.59 3.25 -1.25
N VAL A 197 11.17 2.60 -2.35
CA VAL A 197 9.77 2.28 -2.65
C VAL A 197 9.71 0.85 -3.16
N SER A 198 8.77 0.07 -2.64
CA SER A 198 8.40 -1.25 -3.15
C SER A 198 6.88 -1.43 -3.04
N HIS A 199 6.31 -2.42 -3.73
CA HIS A 199 4.90 -2.75 -3.52
C HIS A 199 4.74 -3.67 -2.30
N GLN A 200 5.42 -4.83 -2.35
CA GLN A 200 5.53 -5.72 -1.20
C GLN A 200 6.44 -5.16 -0.11
N ASN A 201 6.27 -5.72 1.09
CA ASN A 201 6.94 -5.25 2.28
C ASN A 201 8.42 -5.67 2.28
N LEU A 202 9.26 -4.77 2.77
CA LEU A 202 10.64 -5.03 3.11
C LEU A 202 10.75 -5.66 4.52
N LEU A 203 9.91 -5.24 5.45
CA LEU A 203 9.94 -5.66 6.85
C LEU A 203 8.72 -6.52 7.20
N GLU A 204 8.82 -7.22 8.32
CA GLU A 204 7.69 -7.95 8.90
C GLU A 204 6.78 -6.99 9.66
N HIS A 205 5.60 -6.71 9.12
CA HIS A 205 4.57 -5.88 9.77
C HIS A 205 3.54 -6.70 10.56
N ASN A 206 3.48 -8.01 10.33
CA ASN A 206 2.69 -8.97 11.10
C ASN A 206 3.27 -10.37 10.91
N PHE A 207 3.58 -11.08 12.00
CA PHE A 207 4.20 -12.41 11.93
C PHE A 207 3.31 -13.47 11.23
N MET A 208 1.99 -13.23 11.12
CA MET A 208 1.06 -14.09 10.39
C MET A 208 0.99 -13.79 8.90
N PHE A 209 1.50 -12.64 8.46
CA PHE A 209 1.45 -12.14 7.07
C PHE A 209 2.86 -11.90 6.52
N THR A 210 3.67 -12.93 6.54
CA THR A 210 5.02 -12.93 5.95
C THR A 210 5.00 -13.47 4.53
N GLU A 211 4.56 -14.72 4.35
CA GLU A 211 4.48 -15.38 3.05
C GLU A 211 3.48 -14.68 2.13
N GLY A 212 3.95 -14.28 0.95
CA GLY A 212 3.13 -13.59 -0.06
C GLY A 212 2.96 -12.08 0.18
N PHE A 213 3.33 -11.57 1.35
CA PHE A 213 3.27 -10.14 1.68
C PHE A 213 4.64 -9.47 1.68
N MET A 214 5.65 -10.15 2.22
CA MET A 214 7.03 -9.69 2.18
C MET A 214 7.71 -10.09 0.87
N ILE A 215 8.67 -9.27 0.43
CA ILE A 215 9.60 -9.63 -0.64
C ILE A 215 10.41 -10.85 -0.18
N LYS A 216 10.47 -11.91 -0.99
CA LYS A 216 11.07 -13.20 -0.59
C LYS A 216 12.54 -13.08 -0.19
N ASN A 217 13.27 -12.15 -0.81
CA ASN A 217 14.66 -11.82 -0.50
C ASN A 217 14.82 -10.39 0.05
N ALA A 218 13.82 -9.95 0.83
CA ALA A 218 13.84 -8.65 1.51
C ALA A 218 15.11 -8.44 2.36
N ASP A 219 15.62 -9.51 2.99
CA ASP A 219 16.84 -9.51 3.79
C ASP A 219 18.06 -8.99 3.00
N LYS A 220 18.20 -9.37 1.73
CA LYS A 220 19.27 -8.87 0.85
C LYS A 220 19.11 -7.38 0.56
N ILE A 221 17.87 -6.92 0.34
CA ILE A 221 17.58 -5.51 0.07
C ILE A 221 17.81 -4.67 1.34
N GLU A 222 17.35 -5.14 2.49
CA GLU A 222 17.54 -4.50 3.79
C GLU A 222 19.03 -4.38 4.13
N ALA A 223 19.82 -5.42 3.85
CA ALA A 223 21.28 -5.37 4.03
C ALA A 223 21.94 -4.29 3.14
N LEU A 224 21.51 -4.14 1.90
CA LEU A 224 21.97 -3.07 1.01
C LEU A 224 21.53 -1.69 1.51
N TYR A 225 20.29 -1.55 1.95
CA TYR A 225 19.76 -0.30 2.51
C TYR A 225 20.55 0.12 3.75
N ASN A 226 20.84 -0.80 4.65
CA ASN A 226 21.70 -0.56 5.81
C ASN A 226 23.12 -0.16 5.40
N LYS A 227 23.73 -0.88 4.45
CA LYS A 227 25.09 -0.61 3.95
C LYS A 227 25.23 0.79 3.35
N TYR A 228 24.22 1.25 2.60
CA TYR A 228 24.23 2.53 1.90
C TYR A 228 23.40 3.62 2.57
N ASN A 229 22.97 3.40 3.82
CA ASN A 229 22.25 4.35 4.65
C ASN A 229 20.91 4.83 4.05
N VAL A 230 20.20 3.95 3.34
CA VAL A 230 18.77 4.14 3.01
C VAL A 230 17.99 3.88 4.29
N LYS A 231 17.28 4.90 4.79
CA LYS A 231 16.65 4.85 6.12
C LYS A 231 15.14 4.64 6.09
N LEU A 232 14.50 4.82 4.95
CA LEU A 232 13.05 4.75 4.79
C LEU A 232 12.69 3.99 3.52
N ASN A 233 11.82 2.99 3.67
CA ASN A 233 11.10 2.34 2.58
C ASN A 233 9.60 2.65 2.69
N LEU A 234 8.93 2.85 1.56
CA LEU A 234 7.48 2.95 1.48
C LEU A 234 6.94 1.74 0.74
N SER A 235 5.85 1.16 1.25
CA SER A 235 5.18 0.02 0.63
C SER A 235 3.67 0.04 0.80
N GLY A 236 2.99 -0.92 0.18
CA GLY A 236 1.54 -1.10 0.17
C GLY A 236 1.15 -2.55 0.39
N HIS A 237 0.30 -3.10 -0.48
CA HIS A 237 -0.05 -4.53 -0.60
C HIS A 237 -0.86 -5.13 0.56
N MET A 238 -0.50 -4.84 1.81
CA MET A 238 -1.24 -5.33 2.98
C MET A 238 -2.60 -4.65 3.17
N HIS A 239 -2.81 -3.49 2.53
CA HIS A 239 -3.95 -2.59 2.69
C HIS A 239 -4.15 -1.99 4.10
N ILE A 240 -3.32 -2.33 5.08
CA ILE A 240 -3.32 -1.75 6.44
C ILE A 240 -2.36 -0.56 6.53
N GLN A 241 -2.61 0.36 7.44
CA GLN A 241 -1.67 1.41 7.78
C GLN A 241 -0.77 0.94 8.92
N HIS A 242 0.52 0.71 8.66
CA HIS A 242 1.45 0.21 9.68
C HIS A 242 2.87 0.71 9.47
N ILE A 243 3.56 1.04 10.55
CA ILE A 243 4.95 1.51 10.56
C ILE A 243 5.78 0.55 11.40
N GLU A 244 6.94 0.16 10.87
CA GLU A 244 7.94 -0.64 11.58
C GLU A 244 9.32 0.02 11.42
N ASP A 245 10.13 0.05 12.47
CA ASP A 245 11.48 0.63 12.44
C ASP A 245 12.46 -0.26 13.21
N ARG A 246 13.40 -0.86 12.47
CA ARG A 246 14.46 -1.71 13.02
C ARG A 246 15.86 -1.23 12.59
N GLY A 247 15.99 0.04 12.20
CA GLY A 247 17.21 0.68 11.71
C GLY A 247 17.11 1.14 10.26
N VAL A 248 16.37 0.38 9.45
CA VAL A 248 15.61 0.86 8.29
C VAL A 248 14.16 0.92 8.75
N ALA A 249 13.50 2.05 8.52
CA ALA A 249 12.07 2.17 8.74
C ALA A 249 11.31 1.77 7.47
N GLU A 250 10.18 1.10 7.64
CA GLU A 250 9.20 0.88 6.59
C GLU A 250 7.83 1.44 7.01
N VAL A 251 7.21 2.15 6.07
CA VAL A 251 5.84 2.64 6.20
C VAL A 251 4.99 1.94 5.14
N VAL A 252 4.13 1.04 5.59
CA VAL A 252 3.07 0.44 4.76
C VAL A 252 1.88 1.40 4.80
N THR A 253 1.51 1.94 3.64
CA THR A 253 0.37 2.84 3.50
C THR A 253 -0.90 2.01 3.26
N SER A 254 -2.00 2.31 3.95
CA SER A 254 -3.27 1.61 3.70
C SER A 254 -3.80 1.89 2.29
N SER A 255 -4.62 0.97 1.79
CA SER A 255 -5.16 1.04 0.43
C SER A 255 -6.09 2.24 0.26
N LEU A 256 -5.95 2.94 -0.87
CA LEU A 256 -6.89 4.01 -1.26
C LEU A 256 -8.31 3.46 -1.49
N ALA A 257 -8.44 2.18 -1.84
CA ALA A 257 -9.71 1.53 -2.14
C ALA A 257 -10.44 0.99 -0.89
N VAL A 258 -9.77 0.86 0.26
CA VAL A 258 -10.32 0.27 1.49
C VAL A 258 -10.48 1.34 2.56
N ALA A 259 -11.53 1.29 3.38
CA ALA A 259 -11.71 2.21 4.50
C ALA A 259 -10.45 2.23 5.40
N PRO A 260 -9.97 3.41 5.82
CA PRO A 260 -10.57 4.75 5.71
C PRO A 260 -10.22 5.53 4.43
N ASN A 261 -9.76 4.85 3.37
CA ASN A 261 -9.36 5.40 2.07
C ASN A 261 -8.22 6.41 2.21
N HIS A 262 -7.14 5.99 2.87
CA HIS A 262 -6.00 6.88 3.06
C HIS A 262 -5.24 7.11 1.76
N PHE A 263 -4.76 8.35 1.65
CA PHE A 263 -3.50 8.63 1.00
C PHE A 263 -2.55 9.19 2.07
N ALA A 264 -1.28 9.31 1.73
CA ALA A 264 -0.29 9.85 2.65
C ALA A 264 0.50 11.00 2.07
N ASN A 265 1.13 11.75 2.96
CA ASN A 265 1.94 12.91 2.65
C ASN A 265 3.29 12.75 3.34
N ILE A 266 4.35 13.12 2.64
CA ILE A 266 5.69 13.28 3.19
C ILE A 266 6.14 14.71 2.99
N ARG A 267 6.60 15.33 4.07
CA ARG A 267 7.40 16.56 4.03
C ARG A 267 8.85 16.21 4.31
N TYR A 268 9.71 16.46 3.33
CA TYR A 268 11.15 16.28 3.44
C TYR A 268 11.86 17.64 3.48
N ASP A 269 12.71 17.89 4.47
CA ASP A 269 13.41 19.18 4.66
C ASP A 269 14.94 19.06 4.84
N LYS A 270 15.52 17.95 4.37
CA LYS A 270 16.94 17.56 4.54
C LYS A 270 17.37 17.28 5.98
N LYS A 271 16.45 17.36 6.95
CA LYS A 271 16.68 17.00 8.35
C LYS A 271 15.75 15.89 8.80
N SER A 272 14.57 15.79 8.22
CA SER A 272 13.67 14.68 8.46
C SER A 272 12.81 14.34 7.24
N PHE A 273 12.28 13.11 7.27
CA PHE A 273 11.03 12.77 6.60
C PHE A 273 9.93 12.82 7.64
N ARG A 274 8.89 13.63 7.40
CA ARG A 274 7.67 13.63 8.20
C ARG A 274 6.54 13.06 7.35
N TYR A 275 6.02 11.91 7.76
CA TYR A 275 4.92 11.21 7.12
C TYR A 275 3.63 11.39 7.93
N TRP A 276 2.52 11.59 7.24
CA TRP A 276 1.19 11.45 7.83
C TRP A 276 0.15 11.00 6.80
N THR A 277 -0.88 10.28 7.25
CA THR A 277 -2.04 9.90 6.43
C THR A 277 -3.17 10.94 6.53
N GLU A 278 -4.00 10.97 5.50
CA GLU A 278 -5.28 11.68 5.48
C GLU A 278 -6.31 10.81 4.75
N SER A 279 -7.57 10.84 5.22
CA SER A 279 -8.68 10.17 4.54
C SER A 279 -9.13 10.99 3.33
N LEU A 280 -9.31 10.33 2.19
CA LEU A 280 -9.77 10.98 0.98
C LEU A 280 -11.25 11.42 1.09
N GLU A 281 -11.50 12.69 0.76
CA GLU A 281 -12.87 13.19 0.62
C GLU A 281 -13.44 12.89 -0.78
N VAL A 282 -14.33 11.89 -0.88
CA VAL A 282 -15.00 11.53 -2.14
C VAL A 282 -16.30 12.32 -2.29
N TYR A 283 -16.17 13.59 -2.69
CA TYR A 283 -17.26 14.57 -2.71
C TYR A 283 -18.43 14.24 -3.66
N LYS A 284 -18.24 13.37 -4.67
CA LYS A 284 -19.32 12.96 -5.61
C LYS A 284 -20.29 11.94 -5.00
N VAL A 285 -19.97 11.36 -3.84
CA VAL A 285 -20.77 10.33 -3.19
C VAL A 285 -21.18 10.81 -1.79
N GLU A 286 -22.47 11.04 -1.61
CA GLU A 286 -23.01 11.47 -0.33
C GLU A 286 -22.73 10.44 0.77
N CYS A 287 -22.26 10.90 1.93
CA CYS A 287 -21.90 10.06 3.06
C CYS A 287 -20.88 8.95 2.73
N PHE A 288 -19.98 9.18 1.76
CA PHE A 288 -19.00 8.19 1.32
C PHE A 288 -18.23 7.52 2.46
N GLU A 289 -17.74 8.29 3.43
CA GLU A 289 -16.98 7.75 4.57
C GLU A 289 -17.77 6.65 5.31
N LYS A 290 -19.07 6.88 5.55
CA LYS A 290 -19.94 5.90 6.21
C LYS A 290 -20.16 4.66 5.35
N ILE A 291 -20.31 4.84 4.03
CA ILE A 291 -20.44 3.75 3.07
C ILE A 291 -19.17 2.90 3.07
N SER A 292 -18.01 3.54 2.99
CA SER A 292 -16.71 2.87 2.98
C SER A 292 -16.48 2.05 4.25
N ARG A 293 -16.69 2.67 5.43
CA ARG A 293 -16.62 1.96 6.72
C ARG A 293 -17.60 0.78 6.76
N HIS A 294 -18.82 0.94 6.25
CA HIS A 294 -19.80 -0.14 6.23
C HIS A 294 -19.39 -1.33 5.35
N GLU A 295 -18.84 -1.09 4.17
CA GLU A 295 -18.31 -2.15 3.30
C GLU A 295 -17.18 -2.92 3.99
N PHE A 296 -16.32 -2.19 4.72
CA PHE A 296 -15.23 -2.78 5.50
C PHE A 296 -15.73 -3.57 6.72
N ASP A 297 -16.69 -3.05 7.49
CA ASP A 297 -17.30 -3.76 8.62
C ASP A 297 -17.89 -5.11 8.18
N GLY A 298 -18.45 -5.16 6.97
CA GLY A 298 -18.90 -6.39 6.35
C GLY A 298 -17.80 -7.45 6.22
N VAL A 299 -16.54 -7.05 6.01
CA VAL A 299 -15.38 -7.98 5.98
C VAL A 299 -15.16 -8.59 7.35
N GLY A 300 -15.09 -7.77 8.40
CA GLY A 300 -14.89 -8.23 9.77
C GLY A 300 -16.00 -9.20 10.19
N GLN A 301 -17.25 -8.89 9.86
CA GLN A 301 -18.39 -9.78 10.10
C GLN A 301 -18.29 -11.10 9.31
N ARG A 302 -17.92 -11.06 8.03
CA ARG A 302 -17.75 -12.28 7.22
C ARG A 302 -16.61 -13.15 7.75
N GLN A 303 -15.51 -12.53 8.15
CA GLN A 303 -14.41 -13.21 8.82
C GLN A 303 -14.93 -13.87 10.09
N LEU A 304 -15.60 -13.14 10.99
CA LEU A 304 -16.22 -13.72 12.19
C LEU A 304 -17.17 -14.88 11.90
N VAL A 305 -18.07 -14.76 10.93
CA VAL A 305 -19.00 -15.84 10.57
C VAL A 305 -18.23 -17.08 10.09
N ARG A 306 -17.16 -16.89 9.31
CA ARG A 306 -16.29 -18.00 8.90
C ARG A 306 -15.58 -18.61 10.12
N LEU A 307 -15.04 -17.76 10.99
CA LEU A 307 -14.34 -18.15 12.21
C LEU A 307 -15.23 -18.97 13.16
N PHE A 308 -16.45 -18.51 13.45
CA PHE A 308 -17.43 -19.18 14.31
C PHE A 308 -18.01 -20.45 13.71
N LYS A 309 -17.92 -20.64 12.39
CA LYS A 309 -18.32 -21.89 11.72
C LYS A 309 -17.20 -22.92 11.61
N THR A 310 -15.94 -22.50 11.62
CA THR A 310 -14.79 -23.42 11.45
C THR A 310 -14.22 -23.95 12.77
N ASN A 311 -14.40 -23.23 13.88
CA ASN A 311 -14.01 -23.68 15.22
C ASN A 311 -15.26 -23.95 16.04
N SER A 312 -15.31 -25.09 16.74
CA SER A 312 -16.40 -25.39 17.68
C SER A 312 -16.28 -24.49 18.89
N PHE A 313 -17.03 -23.39 18.90
CA PHE A 313 -17.21 -22.52 20.06
C PHE A 313 -18.31 -23.05 21.00
N GLU A 314 -18.51 -24.37 21.04
CA GLU A 314 -19.58 -25.06 21.79
C GLU A 314 -19.51 -24.77 23.30
N ASP A 315 -18.31 -24.44 23.80
CA ASP A 315 -18.06 -24.11 25.21
C ASP A 315 -18.30 -22.63 25.57
N ILE A 316 -18.72 -21.79 24.60
CA ILE A 316 -18.98 -20.35 24.83
C ILE A 316 -20.48 -20.07 24.71
N ASN A 317 -21.02 -19.28 25.65
CA ASN A 317 -22.37 -18.75 25.53
C ASN A 317 -22.48 -17.67 24.43
N GLU A 318 -23.69 -17.45 23.92
CA GLU A 318 -23.97 -16.50 22.84
C GLU A 318 -23.60 -15.04 23.17
N SER A 319 -23.72 -14.64 24.44
CA SER A 319 -23.34 -13.29 24.90
C SER A 319 -21.85 -13.05 24.77
N ASP A 320 -21.02 -14.03 25.11
CA ASP A 320 -19.56 -13.90 25.01
C ASP A 320 -19.08 -13.95 23.56
N ILE A 321 -19.78 -14.72 22.71
CA ILE A 321 -19.57 -14.69 21.24
C ILE A 321 -19.84 -13.28 20.68
N ASP A 322 -20.92 -12.62 21.09
CA ASP A 322 -21.25 -11.25 20.67
C ASP A 322 -20.17 -10.24 21.11
N LYS A 323 -19.71 -10.32 22.36
CA LYS A 323 -18.61 -9.47 22.87
C LYS A 323 -17.32 -9.68 22.08
N MET A 324 -16.91 -10.93 21.89
CA MET A 324 -15.71 -11.29 21.11
C MET A 324 -15.82 -10.76 19.67
N GLY A 325 -16.99 -10.90 19.05
CA GLY A 325 -17.25 -10.42 17.70
C GLY A 325 -17.14 -8.89 17.60
N LYS A 326 -17.82 -8.16 18.49
CA LYS A 326 -17.76 -6.69 18.53
C LYS A 326 -16.34 -6.18 18.74
N THR A 327 -15.60 -6.77 19.68
CA THR A 327 -14.19 -6.44 19.93
C THR A 327 -13.34 -6.68 18.69
N PHE A 328 -13.48 -7.82 18.03
CA PHE A 328 -12.70 -8.12 16.83
C PHE A 328 -12.98 -7.15 15.67
N VAL A 329 -14.25 -6.89 15.34
CA VAL A 329 -14.60 -5.95 14.26
C VAL A 329 -13.97 -4.59 14.53
N LYS A 330 -14.07 -4.10 15.78
CA LYS A 330 -13.52 -2.79 16.14
C LYS A 330 -11.99 -2.77 16.13
N MET A 331 -11.32 -3.82 16.62
CA MET A 331 -9.86 -3.93 16.53
C MET A 331 -9.39 -4.01 15.09
N ASN A 332 -10.08 -4.76 14.23
CA ASN A 332 -9.75 -4.90 12.82
C ASN A 332 -9.91 -3.56 12.06
N GLU A 333 -10.95 -2.78 12.37
CA GLU A 333 -11.10 -1.40 11.87
C GLU A 333 -9.87 -0.56 12.22
N LYS A 334 -9.47 -0.57 13.50
CA LYS A 334 -8.33 0.21 13.99
C LYS A 334 -6.99 -0.25 13.44
N TYR A 335 -6.85 -1.56 13.24
CA TYR A 335 -5.66 -2.14 12.63
C TYR A 335 -5.48 -1.71 11.17
N PHE A 336 -6.56 -1.73 10.38
CA PHE A 336 -6.52 -1.27 8.99
C PHE A 336 -6.31 0.25 8.88
N SER A 337 -6.97 1.03 9.75
CA SER A 337 -6.82 2.48 9.78
C SER A 337 -5.51 2.95 10.45
N GLY A 338 -4.77 2.06 11.11
CA GLY A 338 -3.58 2.42 11.87
C GLY A 338 -3.87 3.31 13.09
N GLU A 339 -5.12 3.37 13.56
CA GLU A 339 -5.53 4.21 14.68
C GLU A 339 -5.38 3.46 16.00
N VAL A 340 -5.21 4.20 17.11
CA VAL A 340 -5.20 3.60 18.45
C VAL A 340 -6.58 3.03 18.78
N PHE A 341 -6.62 1.78 19.20
CA PHE A 341 -7.80 1.13 19.72
C PHE A 341 -8.07 1.54 21.17
N ASP A 342 -9.22 2.19 21.41
CA ASP A 342 -9.72 2.48 22.75
C ASP A 342 -10.38 1.22 23.33
N THR A 343 -9.82 0.72 24.44
CA THR A 343 -10.28 -0.50 25.09
C THR A 343 -11.59 -0.31 25.85
N ALA A 344 -12.01 0.93 26.12
CA ALA A 344 -13.18 1.24 26.92
C ALA A 344 -14.45 0.58 26.33
N GLY A 345 -15.06 -0.33 27.10
CA GLY A 345 -16.27 -1.06 26.69
C GLY A 345 -16.00 -2.34 25.89
N PHE A 346 -14.74 -2.71 25.67
CA PHE A 346 -14.33 -3.93 24.97
C PHE A 346 -13.51 -4.89 25.84
N GLU A 347 -13.27 -4.56 27.11
CA GLU A 347 -12.34 -5.26 28.02
C GLU A 347 -12.71 -6.74 28.19
N GLU A 348 -14.00 -7.05 28.35
CA GLU A 348 -14.45 -8.43 28.46
C GLU A 348 -14.20 -9.23 27.19
N GLY A 349 -14.47 -8.65 26.02
CA GLY A 349 -14.24 -9.31 24.73
C GLY A 349 -12.75 -9.54 24.46
N MET A 350 -11.88 -8.62 24.89
CA MET A 350 -10.42 -8.79 24.79
C MET A 350 -9.92 -9.92 25.69
N LYS A 351 -10.34 -9.93 26.96
CA LYS A 351 -10.01 -11.01 27.89
C LYS A 351 -10.45 -12.37 27.35
N LEU A 352 -11.66 -12.44 26.79
CA LEU A 352 -12.19 -13.66 26.18
C LEU A 352 -11.35 -14.14 24.98
N TRP A 353 -10.70 -13.24 24.24
CA TRP A 353 -9.77 -13.58 23.15
C TRP A 353 -8.39 -14.02 23.67
N GLU A 354 -7.87 -13.36 24.70
CA GLU A 354 -6.58 -13.71 25.33
C GLU A 354 -6.61 -15.13 25.93
N GLU A 355 -7.70 -15.48 26.61
CA GLU A 355 -7.93 -16.77 27.25
C GLU A 355 -8.21 -17.90 26.24
N ARG A 356 -8.38 -17.60 24.93
CA ARG A 356 -8.61 -18.65 23.94
C ARG A 356 -7.39 -19.57 23.81
N PRO A 357 -7.61 -20.89 23.68
CA PRO A 357 -6.58 -21.79 23.21
C PRO A 357 -5.98 -21.32 21.88
N GLU A 358 -4.72 -21.68 21.64
CA GLU A 358 -4.05 -21.35 20.39
C GLU A 358 -4.74 -22.01 19.20
N SER A 359 -5.04 -21.19 18.20
CA SER A 359 -5.61 -21.53 16.92
C SER A 359 -5.16 -20.45 15.93
N PHE A 360 -5.26 -20.69 14.62
CA PHE A 360 -4.96 -19.67 13.62
C PHE A 360 -5.71 -18.34 13.92
N THR A 361 -6.97 -18.44 14.32
CA THR A 361 -7.83 -17.30 14.67
C THR A 361 -7.32 -16.53 15.86
N SER A 362 -7.05 -17.22 16.98
CA SER A 362 -6.58 -16.55 18.20
C SER A 362 -5.17 -15.97 18.00
N LEU A 363 -4.32 -16.62 17.18
CA LEU A 363 -3.02 -16.07 16.80
C LEU A 363 -3.15 -14.81 15.94
N TYR A 364 -4.05 -14.79 14.96
CA TYR A 364 -4.31 -13.59 14.15
C TYR A 364 -4.86 -12.43 15.00
N ILE A 365 -5.80 -12.72 15.90
CA ILE A 365 -6.37 -11.68 16.77
C ILE A 365 -5.32 -11.16 17.75
N ARG A 366 -4.49 -12.04 18.31
CA ARG A 366 -3.33 -11.63 19.12
C ARG A 366 -2.35 -10.77 18.32
N SER A 367 -2.08 -11.11 17.06
CA SER A 367 -1.19 -10.30 16.22
C SER A 367 -1.74 -8.90 15.93
N ILE A 368 -3.06 -8.75 15.84
CA ILE A 368 -3.71 -7.43 15.81
C ILE A 368 -3.56 -6.72 17.16
N MET A 369 -3.85 -7.40 18.28
CA MET A 369 -3.77 -6.82 19.63
C MET A 369 -2.38 -6.27 19.93
N ASP A 370 -1.31 -6.90 19.44
CA ASP A 370 0.06 -6.43 19.63
C ASP A 370 0.36 -5.08 18.92
N SER A 371 -0.45 -4.73 17.91
CA SER A 371 -0.22 -3.58 17.03
C SER A 371 -1.13 -2.38 17.35
N VAL A 372 -2.39 -2.61 17.72
CA VAL A 372 -3.45 -1.57 17.80
C VAL A 372 -3.33 -0.55 18.94
N TYR A 373 -2.26 -0.61 19.75
CA TYR A 373 -2.01 0.36 20.82
C TYR A 373 -1.09 1.51 20.42
N LYS A 374 -0.61 1.54 19.18
CA LYS A 374 0.26 2.60 18.65
C LYS A 374 -0.44 3.33 17.52
N ASP A 375 -0.28 4.65 17.47
CA ASP A 375 -0.68 5.41 16.29
C ASP A 375 0.29 5.10 15.14
N GLN A 376 -0.26 4.61 14.03
CA GLN A 376 0.46 4.25 12.82
C GLN A 376 0.25 5.29 11.69
N ASN A 377 -0.47 6.38 11.97
CA ASN A 377 -0.79 7.40 10.98
C ASN A 377 0.23 8.53 10.90
N THR A 378 1.17 8.62 11.84
CA THR A 378 2.19 9.67 11.86
C THR A 378 3.59 9.09 12.11
N PHE A 379 4.59 9.59 11.39
CA PHE A 379 5.98 9.17 11.55
C PHE A 379 6.95 10.32 11.27
N GLU A 380 7.98 10.48 12.11
CA GLU A 380 9.08 11.42 11.84
C GLU A 380 10.42 10.72 11.95
N LEU A 381 11.06 10.50 10.79
CA LEU A 381 12.41 9.98 10.71
C LEU A 381 13.40 11.13 10.64
N LYS A 382 14.22 11.30 11.69
CA LYS A 382 15.29 12.31 11.71
C LYS A 382 16.53 11.81 11.00
N LEU A 383 16.95 12.55 9.99
CA LEU A 383 18.17 12.32 9.23
C LEU A 383 19.32 12.98 9.96
N ARG A 384 20.17 12.17 10.60
CA ARG A 384 21.39 12.67 11.21
C ARG A 384 22.39 13.03 10.11
N LYS A 385 22.67 14.32 9.91
CA LYS A 385 23.91 14.71 9.23
C LYS A 385 25.06 14.35 10.17
N GLY A 386 25.84 13.33 9.81
CA GLY A 386 27.08 13.03 10.51
C GLY A 386 27.91 14.32 10.62
N LYS A 387 28.31 14.67 11.85
CA LYS A 387 29.48 15.54 12.00
C LYS A 387 30.63 14.79 11.34
N ASN A 388 31.35 15.50 10.46
CA ASN A 388 32.61 15.13 9.83
C ASN A 388 33.31 13.90 10.46
N GLY A 389 33.49 12.86 9.64
CA GLY A 389 34.58 11.90 9.71
C GLY A 389 34.96 11.35 11.09
N GLU A 390 34.28 10.30 11.53
CA GLU A 390 34.95 9.26 12.30
C GLU A 390 34.71 7.92 11.62
N VAL A 391 35.76 7.47 10.94
CA VAL A 391 35.95 6.09 10.52
C VAL A 391 36.09 5.26 11.79
N PHE A 392 35.08 4.47 12.14
CA PHE A 392 35.28 3.36 13.06
C PHE A 392 35.77 2.16 12.23
N ARG A 393 36.94 1.67 12.64
CA ARG A 393 37.66 0.53 12.06
C ARG A 393 36.86 -0.76 12.14
#